data_AF-A0A318DJW4-F1
#
_entry.id   AF-A0A318DJW4-F1
#
_cell.length_a   1.000
_cell.length_b   1.000
_cell.length_c   1.000
_cell.angle_alpha   90.00
_cell.angle_beta   90.00
_cell.angle_gamma   90.00
#
_symmetry.space_group_name_H-M   'P 1'
#
loop_
_entity.id
_entity.type
_entity.pdbx_description
1 polymer ?
#
loop_
_entity_poly.entity_id
_entity_poly.type
_entity_poly.pdbx_seq_one_letter_code
_entity_poly.pdbx_strand_id
1 'polypeptide(L)'
;MTAAARHEEHRVDVRALARLGGWLAVGVTLVVMAMYVLWRELPASPPLVPPSPAGAPLQTRAPQDRRTQQALQRQRLEQYRWEDEQHQHAQVPIERAMDIVVRDASREQPTRAKP
;
A
#
# COMPACT_ATOMS: atom_id res chain seq x y z
N MET A 1 -13.54 26.89 -57.04
CA MET A 1 -13.73 27.17 -55.60
C MET A 1 -12.57 26.58 -54.85
N THR A 2 -11.51 27.36 -54.60
CA THR A 2 -10.34 26.93 -53.82
C THR A 2 -10.18 27.92 -52.69
N ALA A 3 -10.54 27.51 -51.48
CA ALA A 3 -10.33 28.30 -50.28
C ALA A 3 -8.82 28.44 -50.06
N ALA A 4 -8.32 29.68 -50.16
CA ALA A 4 -6.95 29.99 -49.79
C ALA A 4 -6.80 29.73 -48.29
N ALA A 5 -6.01 28.72 -47.93
CA ALA A 5 -5.58 28.48 -46.57
C ALA A 5 -4.81 29.73 -46.09
N ARG A 6 -5.47 30.57 -45.30
CA ARG A 6 -4.84 31.68 -44.58
C ARG A 6 -3.79 31.09 -43.64
N HIS A 7 -2.52 31.23 -44.01
CA HIS A 7 -1.43 31.05 -43.06
C HIS A 7 -1.54 32.17 -42.02
N GLU A 8 -2.05 31.82 -40.85
CA GLU A 8 -2.12 32.72 -39.70
C GLU A 8 -0.73 32.76 -39.07
N GLU A 9 0.03 33.83 -39.34
CA GLU A 9 1.34 34.03 -38.72
C GLU A 9 1.18 34.12 -37.20
N HIS A 10 1.37 32.99 -36.52
CA HIS A 10 1.52 32.95 -35.06
C HIS A 10 2.82 33.64 -34.69
N ARG A 11 2.77 34.96 -34.51
CA ARG A 11 3.83 35.72 -33.86
C ARG A 11 3.85 35.34 -32.38
N VAL A 12 4.57 34.26 -32.07
CA VAL A 12 4.88 33.89 -30.70
C VAL A 12 5.78 34.98 -30.11
N ASP A 13 5.30 35.62 -29.04
CA ASP A 13 6.10 36.61 -28.32
C ASP A 13 7.21 35.89 -27.56
N VAL A 14 8.41 35.88 -28.17
CA VAL A 14 9.62 35.26 -27.62
C VAL A 14 9.97 35.82 -26.25
N ARG A 15 9.64 37.10 -25.97
CA ARG A 15 9.90 37.71 -24.65
C ARG A 15 8.92 37.19 -23.61
N ALA A 16 7.65 37.01 -23.97
CA ALA A 16 6.67 36.39 -23.08
C ALA A 16 7.06 34.94 -22.77
N LEU A 17 7.47 34.19 -23.79
CA LEU A 17 7.93 32.80 -23.63
C LEU A 17 9.19 32.70 -22.75
N ALA A 18 10.17 33.60 -22.96
CA ALA A 18 11.38 33.65 -22.14
C ALA A 18 11.09 34.01 -20.67
N ARG A 19 10.15 34.94 -20.41
CA ARG A 19 9.71 35.27 -19.05
C ARG A 19 9.03 34.09 -18.38
N LEU A 20 8.12 33.41 -19.10
CA LEU A 20 7.43 32.23 -18.58
C LEU A 20 8.43 31.11 -18.25
N GLY A 21 9.36 30.83 -19.16
CA GLY A 21 10.44 29.87 -18.93
C GLY A 21 11.35 30.28 -17.76
N GLY A 22 11.67 31.57 -17.63
CA GLY A 22 12.43 32.10 -16.50
C GLY A 22 11.73 31.88 -15.16
N TRP A 23 10.43 32.20 -15.06
CA TRP A 23 9.64 31.94 -13.86
C TRP A 23 9.55 30.46 -13.53
N LEU A 24 9.38 29.60 -14.54
CA LEU A 24 9.37 28.16 -14.36
C LEU A 24 10.72 27.66 -13.82
N ALA A 25 11.83 28.10 -14.41
CA ALA A 25 13.17 27.70 -13.99
C ALA A 25 13.47 28.15 -12.55
N VAL A 26 13.10 29.38 -12.19
CA VAL A 26 13.23 29.89 -10.82
C VAL A 26 12.39 29.07 -9.84
N GLY A 27 11.14 28.77 -10.21
CA GLY A 27 10.25 27.94 -9.39
C GLY A 27 10.82 26.54 -9.12
N VAL A 28 11.28 25.85 -10.18
CA VAL A 28 11.91 24.53 -10.05
C VAL A 28 13.17 24.60 -9.18
N THR A 29 14.00 25.62 -9.37
CA THR A 29 15.22 25.82 -8.58
C THR A 29 14.91 26.00 -7.10
N LEU A 30 13.88 26.78 -6.76
CA LEU A 30 13.44 26.98 -5.38
C LEU A 30 12.92 25.68 -4.74
N VAL A 31 12.14 24.88 -5.47
CA VAL A 31 11.64 23.59 -4.97
C VAL A 31 12.78 22.62 -4.69
N VAL A 32 13.74 22.49 -5.62
CA VAL A 32 14.91 21.63 -5.44
C VAL A 32 15.76 22.11 -4.25
N MET A 33 15.95 23.43 -4.12
CA MET A 33 16.69 23.99 -2.99
C MET A 33 15.98 23.74 -1.65
N ALA A 34 14.66 23.88 -1.60
CA ALA A 34 13.87 23.57 -0.41
C ALA A 34 13.94 22.08 -0.03
N MET A 35 13.84 21.18 -1.02
CA MET A 35 14.02 19.74 -0.80
C MET A 35 15.42 19.41 -0.27
N TYR A 36 16.45 20.06 -0.81
CA TYR A 36 17.83 19.86 -0.37
C TYR A 36 18.05 20.30 1.08
N VAL A 37 17.54 21.48 1.44
CA VAL A 37 17.59 21.97 2.83
C VAL A 37 16.85 21.02 3.75
N LEU A 38 15.62 20.64 3.39
CA LEU A 38 14.84 19.70 4.19
C LEU A 38 15.59 18.39 4.38
N TRP A 39 16.13 17.80 3.32
CA TRP A 39 16.86 16.54 3.39
C TRP A 39 18.13 16.62 4.25
N ARG A 40 18.81 17.77 4.27
CA ARG A 40 19.99 17.99 5.10
C ARG A 40 19.65 18.12 6.60
N GLU A 41 18.50 18.68 6.92
CA GLU A 41 18.02 18.85 8.29
C GLU A 41 17.33 17.59 8.84
N LEU A 42 17.05 16.59 7.99
CA LEU A 42 16.52 15.31 8.47
C LEU A 42 17.60 14.59 9.30
N PRO A 43 17.35 14.29 10.58
CA PRO A 43 18.28 13.50 11.38
C PRO A 43 18.44 12.13 10.72
N ALA A 44 19.70 11.71 10.54
CA ALA A 44 19.98 10.35 10.07
C ALA A 44 19.25 9.36 10.99
N SER A 45 18.38 8.54 10.39
CA SER A 45 17.69 7.51 11.17
C SER A 45 18.76 6.65 11.85
N PRO A 46 18.64 6.39 13.17
CA PRO A 46 19.61 5.55 13.85
C PRO A 46 19.66 4.20 13.12
N PRO A 47 20.85 3.60 12.96
CA PRO A 47 20.95 2.29 12.33
C PRO A 47 20.02 1.34 13.08
N LEU A 48 19.11 0.70 12.35
CA LEU A 48 18.32 -0.41 12.89
C LEU A 48 19.33 -1.48 13.27
N VAL A 49 19.72 -1.53 14.54
CA VAL A 49 20.43 -2.68 15.10
C VAL A 49 19.40 -3.81 15.10
N PRO A 50 19.53 -4.83 14.24
CA PRO A 50 18.65 -5.97 14.33
C PRO A 50 18.82 -6.54 15.74
N PRO A 51 17.74 -6.89 16.46
CA PRO A 51 17.90 -7.59 17.72
C PRO A 51 18.74 -8.84 17.43
N SER A 52 19.97 -8.85 17.95
CA SER A 52 20.78 -10.06 17.97
C SER A 52 19.91 -11.11 18.65
N PRO A 53 19.60 -12.25 18.03
CA PRO A 53 18.87 -13.29 18.71
C PRO A 53 19.77 -13.78 19.84
N ALA A 54 19.60 -13.20 21.03
CA ALA A 54 20.09 -13.76 22.27
C ALA A 54 19.60 -15.20 22.26
N GLY A 55 20.54 -16.13 22.12
CA GLY A 55 20.29 -17.49 21.65
C GLY A 55 18.98 -18.00 22.20
N ALA A 56 18.01 -18.24 21.30
CA ALA A 56 16.75 -18.85 21.69
C ALA A 56 17.14 -20.12 22.45
N PRO A 57 16.74 -20.26 23.74
CA PRO A 57 17.12 -21.43 24.51
C PRO A 57 16.69 -22.66 23.73
N LEU A 58 17.61 -23.62 23.53
CA LEU A 58 17.24 -24.92 22.95
C LEU A 58 15.99 -25.41 23.69
N GLN A 59 14.90 -25.65 22.96
CA GLN A 59 13.63 -26.06 23.54
C GLN A 59 13.83 -27.28 24.44
N THR A 60 13.79 -27.09 25.75
CA THR A 60 14.10 -28.13 26.74
C THR A 60 13.07 -29.28 26.66
N ARG A 61 11.85 -28.99 26.16
CA ARG A 61 10.76 -29.97 25.96
C ARG A 61 9.99 -29.70 24.67
N ALA A 62 10.68 -29.76 23.54
CA ALA A 62 10.12 -29.52 22.19
C ALA A 62 8.68 -30.06 21.92
N PRO A 63 8.31 -31.31 22.27
CA PRO A 63 6.95 -31.78 22.01
C PRO A 63 5.88 -31.14 22.90
N GLN A 64 6.21 -30.76 24.14
CA GLN A 64 5.28 -30.10 25.05
C GLN A 64 5.12 -28.63 24.68
N ASP A 65 6.20 -27.95 24.34
CA ASP A 65 6.19 -26.55 23.91
C ASP A 65 5.39 -26.39 22.61
N ARG A 66 5.55 -27.32 21.67
CA ARG A 66 4.77 -27.35 20.43
C ARG A 66 3.27 -27.49 20.69
N ARG A 67 2.85 -28.38 21.60
CA ARG A 67 1.42 -28.56 21.92
C ARG A 67 0.83 -27.30 22.55
N THR A 68 1.56 -26.66 23.45
CA THR A 68 1.14 -25.41 24.08
C THR A 68 1.00 -24.30 23.05
N GLN A 69 1.98 -24.16 22.14
CA GLN A 69 1.91 -23.16 21.06
C GLN A 69 0.76 -23.44 20.09
N GLN A 70 0.53 -24.70 19.72
CA GLN A 70 -0.60 -25.09 18.86
C GLN A 70 -1.95 -24.81 19.53
N ALA A 71 -2.09 -25.06 20.82
CA ALA A 71 -3.31 -24.75 21.58
C ALA A 71 -3.58 -23.24 21.61
N LEU A 72 -2.55 -22.42 21.85
CA LEU A 72 -2.66 -20.97 21.83
C LEU A 72 -3.02 -20.43 20.45
N GLN A 73 -2.46 -21.00 19.38
CA GLN A 73 -2.79 -20.62 18.01
C GLN A 73 -4.24 -20.97 17.66
N ARG A 74 -4.71 -22.18 18.01
CA ARG A 74 -6.11 -22.58 17.82
C ARG A 74 -7.07 -21.66 18.55
N GLN A 75 -6.77 -21.35 19.81
CA GLN A 75 -7.60 -20.43 20.60
C GLN A 75 -7.74 -19.05 19.95
N ARG A 76 -6.71 -18.54 19.27
CA ARG A 76 -6.79 -17.26 18.54
C ARG A 76 -7.59 -17.34 17.24
N LEU A 77 -7.59 -18.49 16.59
CA LEU A 77 -8.27 -18.71 15.31
C LEU A 77 -9.77 -19.04 15.49
N GLU A 78 -10.15 -19.57 16.65
CA GLU A 78 -11.53 -19.95 16.96
C GLU A 78 -12.40 -18.79 17.48
N GLN A 79 -11.83 -17.58 17.63
CA GLN A 79 -12.52 -16.43 18.22
C GLN A 79 -13.09 -15.47 17.18
N TYR A 80 -14.26 -14.91 17.50
CA TYR A 80 -14.82 -13.76 16.81
C TYR A 80 -14.34 -12.47 17.48
N ARG A 81 -13.80 -11.54 16.70
CA ARG A 81 -13.31 -10.25 17.19
C ARG A 81 -13.41 -9.19 16.09
N TRP A 82 -13.62 -7.95 16.48
CA TRP A 82 -13.40 -6.79 15.60
C TRP A 82 -11.90 -6.45 15.55
N GLU A 83 -11.35 -6.32 14.35
CA GLU A 83 -9.93 -5.96 14.14
C GLU A 83 -9.71 -4.45 14.13
N ASP A 84 -10.77 -3.69 13.93
CA ASP A 84 -10.75 -2.23 13.77
C ASP A 84 -11.76 -1.57 14.72
N GLU A 85 -11.39 -0.42 15.29
CA GLU A 85 -12.24 0.42 16.15
C GLU A 85 -13.47 0.95 15.41
N GLN A 86 -13.37 1.13 14.08
CA GLN A 86 -14.50 1.55 13.25
C GLN A 86 -15.43 0.39 12.89
N HIS A 87 -15.18 -0.82 13.38
CA HIS A 87 -16.00 -2.02 13.18
C HIS A 87 -16.24 -2.36 11.69
N GLN A 88 -15.27 -2.05 10.82
CA GLN A 88 -15.38 -2.35 9.39
C GLN A 88 -14.86 -3.76 9.05
N HIS A 89 -13.95 -4.31 9.87
CA HIS A 89 -13.31 -5.59 9.64
C HIS A 89 -13.48 -6.50 10.86
N ALA A 90 -14.06 -7.67 10.63
CA ALA A 90 -14.27 -8.69 11.66
C ALA A 90 -13.41 -9.93 11.37
N GLN A 91 -12.71 -10.39 12.39
CA GLN A 91 -12.12 -11.71 12.45
C GLN A 91 -13.23 -12.75 12.64
N VAL A 92 -13.35 -13.67 11.69
CA VAL A 92 -14.29 -14.80 11.72
C VAL A 92 -13.47 -16.09 11.81
N PRO A 93 -13.90 -17.10 12.59
CA PRO A 93 -13.25 -18.41 12.62
C PRO A 93 -13.17 -19.02 11.23
N ILE A 94 -12.01 -19.61 10.91
CA ILE A 94 -11.69 -20.11 9.56
C ILE A 94 -12.73 -21.10 9.07
N GLU A 95 -13.20 -22.00 9.92
CA GLU A 95 -14.20 -23.01 9.58
C GLU A 95 -15.51 -22.34 9.12
N ARG A 96 -15.88 -21.22 9.76
CA ARG A 96 -17.09 -20.46 9.44
C ARG A 96 -16.91 -19.61 8.19
N ALA A 97 -15.71 -19.05 7.97
CA ALA A 97 -15.38 -18.37 6.73
C ALA A 97 -15.48 -19.35 5.54
N MET A 98 -14.96 -20.58 5.70
CA MET A 98 -15.05 -21.63 4.69
C MET A 98 -16.49 -22.06 4.40
N ASP A 99 -17.32 -22.25 5.44
CA ASP A 99 -18.76 -22.54 5.27
C ASP A 99 -19.46 -21.47 4.42
N ILE A 100 -19.15 -20.19 4.68
CA ILE A 100 -19.72 -19.06 3.96
C ILE A 100 -19.29 -19.10 2.50
N VAL A 101 -17.99 -19.27 2.23
CA VAL A 101 -17.45 -19.33 0.86
C VAL A 101 -18.08 -20.48 0.07
N VAL A 102 -18.22 -21.67 0.66
CA VAL A 102 -18.85 -22.83 -0.01
C VAL A 102 -20.34 -22.57 -0.29
N ARG A 103 -21.05 -21.98 0.68
CA ARG A 103 -22.46 -21.63 0.53
C ARG A 103 -22.67 -20.54 -0.53
N ASP A 104 -21.78 -19.57 -0.61
CA ASP A 104 -21.90 -18.48 -1.58
C ASP A 104 -21.51 -18.98 -2.98
N ALA A 105 -20.47 -19.81 -3.10
CA ALA A 105 -20.10 -20.46 -4.36
C ALA A 105 -21.22 -21.35 -4.93
N SER A 106 -21.99 -22.01 -4.07
CA SER A 106 -23.17 -22.80 -4.49
C SER A 106 -24.39 -21.94 -4.83
N ARG A 107 -24.51 -20.73 -4.25
CA ARG A 107 -25.55 -19.75 -4.59
C ARG A 107 -25.27 -18.96 -5.86
N GLU A 108 -24.01 -18.83 -6.27
CA GLU A 108 -23.61 -18.21 -7.55
C GLU A 108 -23.65 -19.17 -8.74
N GLN A 109 -23.95 -20.46 -8.52
CA GLN A 109 -24.13 -21.47 -9.57
C GLN A 109 -25.56 -21.66 -10.16
N PRO A 110 -26.54 -20.73 -10.13
CA PRO A 110 -27.69 -20.84 -11.01
C PRO A 110 -27.34 -20.18 -12.34
N THR A 111 -27.46 -20.92 -13.45
CA THR A 111 -27.33 -20.47 -14.86
C THR A 111 -25.95 -20.57 -15.54
N ARG A 112 -25.23 -21.68 -15.36
CA ARG A 112 -24.36 -22.20 -16.44
C ARG A 112 -24.63 -23.67 -16.75
N ALA A 113 -25.91 -24.02 -16.89
CA ALA A 113 -26.31 -25.16 -17.70
C ALA A 113 -26.45 -24.65 -19.15
N LYS A 114 -25.40 -24.90 -19.93
CA LYS A 114 -25.32 -24.86 -21.40
C LYS A 114 -25.84 -26.22 -21.93
N PRO A 115 -26.27 -26.45 -23.21
CA PRO A 115 -26.27 -25.62 -24.41
C PRO A 115 -27.65 -25.19 -24.94
#